data_AF-A0AAU4YLN3-F1
#
_entry.id   AF-A0AAU4YLN3-F1
#
_cell.length_a   1.000
_cell.length_b   1.000
_cell.length_c   1.000
_cell.angle_alpha   90.00
_cell.angle_beta   90.00
_cell.angle_gamma   90.00
#
_symmetry.space_group_name_H-M   'P 1'
#
loop_
_entity.id
_entity.type
_entity.pdbx_description
1 polymer ?
#
loop_
_entity_poly.entity_id
_entity_poly.type
_entity_poly.pdbx_seq_one_letter_code
_entity_poly.pdbx_strand_id
1 'polypeptide(L)'
;MNSSAADPMDGFDATIHAPVRLRICALLDAADEAEFALVQRQLDVSASVLSKHVAVLMEAGYVEQRKAVRDTRQRVWLRLTRHGWEAYQAHLAALRAIVGP
;
A
#
# COMPACT_ATOMS: atom_id res chain seq x y z
N MET A 1 2.20 36.22 14.39
CA MET A 1 2.88 35.40 13.38
C MET A 1 3.29 34.10 14.07
N ASN A 2 2.36 33.16 14.22
CA ASN A 2 2.65 31.88 14.87
C ASN A 2 2.87 30.84 13.77
N SER A 3 3.99 30.15 13.89
CA SER A 3 4.50 29.13 12.99
C SER A 3 3.41 28.16 12.52
N SER A 4 3.24 28.04 11.21
CA SER A 4 2.49 26.96 10.58
C SER A 4 3.26 25.65 10.80
N ALA A 5 3.11 25.05 11.99
CA ALA A 5 3.36 23.62 12.12
C ALA A 5 2.42 22.94 11.11
N ALA A 6 2.97 22.10 10.23
CA ALA A 6 2.19 21.35 9.24
C ALA A 6 1.00 20.68 9.95
N ASP A 7 -0.18 20.75 9.35
CA ASP A 7 -1.36 20.10 9.92
C ASP A 7 -1.04 18.60 10.03
N PRO A 8 -1.21 17.95 11.19
CA PRO A 8 -1.02 16.50 11.30
C PRO A 8 -1.86 15.69 10.30
N MET A 9 -2.90 16.31 9.72
CA MET A 9 -3.71 15.75 8.65
C MET A 9 -3.07 15.89 7.25
N ASP A 10 -2.07 16.75 7.08
CA ASP A 10 -1.30 16.86 5.84
C ASP A 10 -0.58 15.53 5.58
N GLY A 11 -0.99 14.84 4.51
CA GLY A 11 -0.48 13.51 4.14
C GLY A 11 -1.28 12.34 4.69
N PHE A 12 -2.32 12.56 5.50
CA PHE A 12 -3.22 11.47 5.88
C PHE A 12 -4.02 11.00 4.66
N ASP A 13 -3.85 9.74 4.30
CA ASP A 13 -4.50 9.13 3.14
C ASP A 13 -5.58 8.11 3.58
N ALA A 14 -6.85 8.50 3.42
CA ALA A 14 -7.99 7.64 3.74
C ALA A 14 -8.09 6.39 2.84
N THR A 15 -7.54 6.46 1.63
CA THR A 15 -7.39 5.28 0.77
C THR A 15 -6.42 4.32 1.44
N ILE A 16 -5.23 4.73 1.85
CA ILE A 16 -4.27 3.82 2.49
C ILE A 16 -4.74 3.35 3.88
N HIS A 17 -5.43 4.19 4.64
CA HIS A 17 -5.79 3.94 6.05
C HIS A 17 -6.65 2.69 6.32
N ALA A 18 -7.32 2.13 5.31
CA ALA A 18 -8.03 0.86 5.51
C ALA A 18 -7.05 -0.27 5.89
N PRO A 19 -7.33 -1.09 6.93
CA PRO A 19 -6.35 -2.01 7.51
C PRO A 19 -5.66 -2.93 6.51
N VAL A 20 -6.42 -3.51 5.57
CA VAL A 20 -5.85 -4.41 4.55
C VAL A 20 -4.97 -3.65 3.56
N ARG A 21 -5.36 -2.44 3.13
CA ARG A 21 -4.56 -1.64 2.18
C ARG A 21 -3.27 -1.14 2.81
N LEU A 22 -3.34 -0.67 4.06
CA LEU A 22 -2.16 -0.31 4.84
C LEU A 22 -1.17 -1.49 4.95
N ARG A 23 -1.68 -2.70 5.25
CA ARG A 23 -0.85 -3.92 5.33
C ARG A 23 -0.28 -4.33 3.97
N ILE A 24 -1.01 -4.14 2.86
CA ILE A 24 -0.48 -4.37 1.51
C ILE A 24 0.69 -3.41 1.25
N CYS A 25 0.50 -2.10 1.46
CA CYS A 25 1.56 -1.11 1.26
C CYS A 25 2.80 -1.41 2.11
N ALA A 26 2.61 -1.75 3.39
CA ALA A 26 3.70 -2.11 4.30
C ALA A 26 4.51 -3.33 3.80
N LEU A 27 3.84 -4.37 3.31
CA LEU A 27 4.51 -5.55 2.77
C LEU A 27 5.29 -5.20 1.50
N LEU A 28 4.70 -4.42 0.60
CA LEU A 28 5.34 -4.03 -0.66
C LEU A 28 6.50 -3.05 -0.48
N ASP A 29 6.42 -2.14 0.50
CA ASP A 29 7.53 -1.24 0.89
C ASP A 29 8.74 -2.04 1.39
N ALA A 30 8.52 -3.15 2.09
CA ALA A 30 9.59 -4.00 2.61
C ALA A 30 10.20 -4.97 1.58
N ALA A 31 9.46 -5.31 0.51
CA ALA A 31 9.83 -6.38 -0.43
C ALA A 31 10.15 -5.89 -1.86
N ASP A 32 10.01 -4.59 -2.14
CA ASP A 32 9.98 -3.94 -3.47
C ASP A 32 8.83 -4.43 -4.37
N GLU A 33 8.71 -5.74 -4.58
CA GLU A 33 7.61 -6.41 -5.25
C GLU A 33 7.28 -7.75 -4.58
N ALA A 34 6.01 -8.17 -4.66
CA ALA A 34 5.56 -9.44 -4.11
C ALA A 34 4.55 -10.14 -5.02
N GLU A 35 4.60 -11.47 -5.04
CA GLU A 35 3.57 -12.26 -5.70
C GLU A 35 2.22 -12.10 -4.99
N PHE A 36 1.13 -11.96 -5.74
CA PHE A 36 -0.23 -11.86 -5.20
C PHE A 36 -0.54 -12.99 -4.19
N ALA A 37 -0.11 -14.22 -4.51
CA ALA A 37 -0.29 -15.38 -3.63
C ALA A 37 0.53 -15.27 -2.33
N LEU A 38 1.70 -14.62 -2.36
CA LEU A 38 2.47 -14.36 -1.14
C LEU A 38 1.76 -13.32 -0.27
N VAL A 39 1.30 -12.22 -0.86
CA VAL A 39 0.54 -11.19 -0.14
C VAL A 39 -0.72 -11.79 0.48
N GLN A 40 -1.45 -12.62 -0.26
CA GLN A 40 -2.63 -13.32 0.23
C GLN A 40 -2.32 -14.15 1.49
N ARG A 41 -1.24 -14.95 1.46
CA ARG A 41 -0.81 -15.78 2.59
C ARG A 41 -0.35 -14.96 3.79
N GLN A 42 0.44 -13.90 3.56
CA GLN A 42 0.98 -13.05 4.63
C GLN A 42 -0.12 -12.23 5.33
N LEU A 43 -1.13 -11.81 4.58
CA LEU A 43 -2.22 -11.02 5.14
C LEU A 43 -3.35 -11.86 5.74
N ASP A 44 -3.36 -13.17 5.47
CA ASP A 44 -4.40 -14.13 5.83
C ASP A 44 -5.80 -13.69 5.37
N VAL A 45 -5.91 -13.39 4.08
CA VAL A 45 -7.17 -12.95 3.44
C VAL A 45 -7.50 -13.82 2.24
N SER A 46 -8.77 -13.87 1.85
CA SER A 46 -9.15 -14.55 0.61
C SER A 46 -8.64 -13.79 -0.62
N ALA A 47 -8.46 -14.50 -1.73
CA ALA A 47 -8.08 -13.88 -3.00
C ALA A 47 -9.07 -12.79 -3.43
N SER A 48 -10.38 -13.00 -3.22
CA SER A 48 -11.42 -12.01 -3.54
C SER A 48 -11.27 -10.73 -2.71
N VAL A 49 -10.98 -10.86 -1.41
CA VAL A 49 -10.74 -9.71 -0.53
C VAL A 49 -9.49 -8.95 -0.99
N LEU A 50 -8.38 -9.67 -1.22
CA LEU A 50 -7.14 -9.04 -1.68
C LEU A 50 -7.34 -8.32 -3.03
N SER A 51 -8.01 -8.95 -3.99
CA SER A 51 -8.27 -8.34 -5.30
C SER A 51 -9.05 -7.03 -5.20
N LYS A 52 -10.08 -6.96 -4.33
CA LYS A 52 -10.84 -5.71 -4.11
C LYS A 52 -9.96 -4.59 -3.57
N HIS A 53 -9.10 -4.89 -2.59
CA HIS A 53 -8.20 -3.89 -2.02
C HIS A 53 -7.09 -3.45 -3.00
N VAL A 54 -6.52 -4.39 -3.75
CA VAL A 54 -5.54 -4.10 -4.81
C VAL A 54 -6.16 -3.25 -5.91
N ALA A 55 -7.39 -3.53 -6.34
CA ALA A 55 -8.09 -2.73 -7.35
C ALA A 55 -8.21 -1.26 -6.92
N VAL A 56 -8.64 -1.00 -5.68
CA VAL A 56 -8.71 0.36 -5.13
C VAL A 56 -7.34 1.04 -5.11
N LEU A 57 -6.29 0.32 -4.72
CA LEU A 57 -4.91 0.87 -4.72
C LEU A 57 -4.40 1.14 -6.14
N MET A 58 -4.81 0.34 -7.13
CA MET A 58 -4.48 0.56 -8.54
C MET A 58 -5.24 1.75 -9.12
N GLU A 59 -6.53 1.90 -8.80
CA GLU A 59 -7.36 3.04 -9.21
C GLU A 59 -6.81 4.36 -8.66
N ALA A 60 -6.27 4.35 -7.43
CA ALA A 60 -5.56 5.48 -6.84
C ALA A 60 -4.13 5.68 -7.40
N GLY A 61 -3.64 4.79 -8.26
CA GLY A 61 -2.30 4.84 -8.83
C GLY A 61 -1.17 4.47 -7.85
N TYR A 62 -1.49 3.84 -6.72
CA TYR A 62 -0.51 3.50 -5.67
C TYR A 62 0.15 2.15 -5.87
N VAL A 63 -0.58 1.19 -6.41
CA VAL A 63 -0.06 -0.14 -6.72
C VAL A 63 -0.17 -0.37 -8.21
N GLU A 64 0.78 -1.10 -8.77
CA GLU A 64 0.61 -1.69 -10.09
C GLU A 64 0.75 -3.21 -10.03
N GLN A 65 0.12 -3.89 -11.00
CA GLN A 65 0.25 -5.32 -11.19
C GLN A 65 0.99 -5.63 -12.49
N ARG A 66 1.85 -6.64 -12.48
CA ARG A 66 2.43 -7.23 -13.69
C ARG A 66 2.23 -8.73 -13.71
N LYS A 67 2.00 -9.28 -14.91
CA LYS A 67 1.92 -10.73 -15.15
C LYS A 67 3.29 -11.20 -15.63
N ALA A 68 3.84 -12.23 -14.99
CA ALA A 68 5.10 -12.84 -15.39
C ALA A 68 4.96 -14.36 -15.46
N VAL A 69 5.59 -14.98 -16.46
CA VAL A 69 5.68 -16.43 -16.56
C VAL A 69 6.91 -16.88 -15.79
N ARG A 70 6.71 -17.74 -14.79
CA ARG A 70 7.80 -18.37 -14.03
C ARG A 70 7.45 -19.83 -13.85
N ASP A 71 8.35 -20.72 -14.25
CA ASP A 71 8.17 -22.18 -14.17
C ASP A 71 6.86 -22.65 -14.81
N THR A 72 6.63 -22.24 -16.06
CA THR A 72 5.42 -22.54 -16.88
C THR A 72 4.08 -22.04 -16.34
N ARG A 73 4.05 -21.40 -15.17
CA ARG A 73 2.85 -20.82 -14.57
C ARG A 73 2.85 -19.30 -14.64
N GLN A 74 1.70 -18.72 -14.97
CA GLN A 74 1.49 -17.28 -14.92
C GLN A 74 1.32 -16.83 -13.47
N ARG A 75 2.15 -15.89 -13.04
CA ARG A 75 2.11 -15.29 -11.71
C ARG A 75 1.78 -13.80 -11.82
N VAL A 76 1.01 -13.30 -10.85
CA VAL A 76 0.72 -11.88 -10.70
C VAL A 76 1.63 -11.32 -9.63
N TRP A 77 2.37 -10.28 -9.98
CA TRP A 77 3.24 -9.54 -9.09
C TRP A 77 2.64 -8.17 -8.83
N LEU A 78 2.77 -7.70 -7.59
CA LEU A 78 2.34 -6.40 -7.13
C LEU A 78 3.57 -5.60 -6.69
N ARG A 79 3.57 -4.30 -6.96
CA ARG A 79 4.56 -3.37 -6.41
C ARG A 79 3.94 -2.02 -6.14
N LEU A 80 4.53 -1.24 -5.24
CA LEU A 80 4.20 0.18 -5.13
C LEU A 80 4.70 0.91 -6.38
N THR A 81 3.90 1.84 -6.87
CA THR A 81 4.38 2.87 -7.80
C THR A 81 5.19 3.90 -7.02
N ARG A 82 5.92 4.79 -7.70
CA ARG A 82 6.57 5.91 -7.01
C ARG A 82 5.55 6.78 -6.26
N HIS A 83 4.39 7.03 -6.88
CA HIS A 83 3.31 7.79 -6.27
C HIS A 83 2.74 7.09 -5.03
N GLY A 84 2.52 5.78 -5.09
CA GLY A 84 2.04 5.00 -3.96
C GLY A 84 3.04 4.91 -2.81
N TRP A 85 4.33 4.83 -3.13
CA TRP A 85 5.39 4.88 -2.12
C TRP A 85 5.41 6.24 -1.40
N GLU A 86 5.38 7.34 -2.15
CA GLU A 86 5.32 8.69 -1.57
C GLU A 86 4.06 8.88 -0.70
N ALA A 87 2.88 8.44 -1.18
CA ALA A 87 1.63 8.49 -0.44
C ALA A 87 1.68 7.65 0.84
N TYR A 88 2.26 6.45 0.79
CA TYR A 88 2.43 5.59 1.96
C TYR A 88 3.34 6.21 3.01
N GLN A 89 4.48 6.77 2.61
CA GLN A 89 5.42 7.42 3.54
C GLN A 89 4.82 8.69 4.16
N ALA A 90 4.09 9.50 3.37
CA ALA A 90 3.35 10.65 3.88
C ALA A 90 2.26 10.22 4.89
N HIS A 91 1.53 9.15 4.59
CA HIS A 91 0.51 8.62 5.49
C HIS A 91 1.11 8.12 6.81
N LEU A 92 2.24 7.42 6.78
CA LEU A 92 2.93 7.03 8.01
C LEU A 92 3.42 8.24 8.82
N ALA A 93 3.88 9.30 8.16
CA ALA A 93 4.28 10.54 8.82
C ALA A 93 3.08 11.22 9.51
N ALA A 94 1.95 11.31 8.82
CA ALA A 94 0.69 11.82 9.38
C ALA A 94 0.22 10.99 10.58
N LEU A 95 0.22 9.65 10.47
CA LEU A 95 -0.14 8.77 11.59
C LEU A 95 0.76 9.01 12.81
N ARG A 96 2.08 9.13 12.62
CA ARG A 96 3.03 9.45 13.71
C ARG A 96 2.75 10.81 14.34
N ALA A 97 2.40 11.81 13.55
CA ALA A 97 2.06 13.14 14.05
C ALA A 97 0.74 13.13 14.86
N ILE A 98 -0.24 12.33 14.43
CA ILE A 98 -1.55 12.21 15.09
C ILE A 98 -1.46 11.46 16.43
N VAL A 99 -0.74 10.33 16.48
CA VAL A 99 -0.67 9.50 17.69
C VAL A 99 0.25 10.08 18.77
N GLY A 100 1.13 11.00 18.39
CA GLY A 100 2.16 11.54 19.27
C GLY A 100 3.31 10.56 19.53
N PRO A 101 4.45 11.04 20.07
CA PRO A 101 5.58 10.20 20.45
C PRO A 101 5.28 9.24 21.62
#